data_AF-A0A0H2ZKK3-F1
#
_entry.id   AF-A0A0H2ZKK3-F1
#
_cell.length_a   1.000
_cell.length_b   1.000
_cell.length_c   1.000
_cell.angle_alpha   90.00
_cell.angle_beta   90.00
_cell.angle_gamma   90.00
#
_symmetry.space_group_name_H-M   'P 1'
#
loop_
_entity.id
_entity.type
_entity.pdbx_description
1 polymer ?
#
loop_
_entity_poly.entity_id
_entity_poly.type
_entity_poly.pdbx_seq_one_letter_code
_entity_poly.pdbx_strand_id
1 'polypeptide(L)'
;MGKIVARKETGNLFFDFRYLGKRCREQTALPDTPTNRKKLEKILERIEAEITLGTFDYNEYFPQSGRADELSRLKAGISRLKVPQFKDFAQLWFDEKKMEWRDSHTNTVRLTLEKYLLPTFGKQEVSAITKADILAFRSALGKVPGQKGQSLTATRINHIRLLRCSVTP
;
A
#
# COMPACT_ATOMS: atom_id res chain seq x y z
N MET A 1 15.37 11.85 -11.99
CA MET A 1 15.92 13.18 -11.68
C MET A 1 15.14 14.22 -12.44
N GLY A 2 14.44 15.09 -11.71
CA GLY A 2 13.84 16.30 -12.20
C GLY A 2 14.85 17.44 -12.25
N LYS A 3 14.41 18.59 -12.74
CA LYS A 3 15.20 19.81 -12.84
C LYS A 3 14.34 21.05 -12.70
N ILE A 4 14.95 22.14 -12.25
CA ILE A 4 14.34 23.47 -12.25
C ILE A 4 14.78 24.20 -13.52
N VAL A 5 13.82 24.70 -14.29
CA VAL A 5 14.08 25.37 -15.58
C VAL A 5 13.36 26.72 -15.59
N ALA A 6 13.98 27.72 -16.22
CA ALA A 6 13.34 29.02 -16.45
C ALA A 6 12.59 29.02 -17.78
N ARG A 7 11.37 29.57 -17.79
CA ARG A 7 10.56 29.71 -19.01
C ARG A 7 10.99 30.99 -19.75
N LYS A 8 11.43 30.84 -21.00
CA LYS A 8 11.92 31.97 -21.83
C LYS A 8 10.90 33.09 -22.04
N GLU A 9 9.61 32.76 -22.04
CA GLU A 9 8.52 33.71 -22.30
C GLU A 9 8.14 34.57 -21.08
N THR A 10 8.28 34.03 -19.86
CA THR A 10 7.80 34.69 -18.63
C THR A 10 8.92 35.02 -17.64
N GLY A 11 10.11 34.44 -17.81
CA GLY A 11 11.22 34.56 -16.87
C GLY A 11 11.02 33.78 -15.56
N ASN A 12 9.90 33.07 -15.40
CA ASN A 12 9.56 32.34 -14.19
C ASN A 12 10.12 30.91 -14.20
N LEU A 13 10.40 30.41 -13.01
CA LEU A 13 10.89 29.05 -12.78
C LEU A 13 9.75 28.03 -12.81
N PHE A 14 10.04 26.83 -13.26
CA PHE A 14 9.12 25.69 -13.22
C PHE A 14 9.85 24.39 -12.88
N PHE A 15 9.12 23.46 -12.27
CA PHE A 15 9.57 22.10 -12.00
C PHE A 15 9.39 21.22 -13.23
N ASP A 16 10.41 20.47 -13.63
CA ASP A 16 10.33 19.46 -14.70
C ASP A 16 10.80 18.11 -14.16
N PHE A 17 9.88 17.23 -13.81
CA PHE A 17 10.18 15.92 -13.24
C PHE A 17 9.26 14.84 -13.81
N ARG A 18 9.52 13.57 -13.46
CA ARG A 18 8.65 12.45 -13.84
C ARG A 18 8.06 11.82 -12.60
N TYR A 19 6.76 11.53 -12.66
CA TYR A 19 6.03 10.84 -11.61
C TYR A 19 5.02 9.88 -12.25
N LEU A 20 4.98 8.63 -11.75
CA LEU A 20 4.13 7.54 -12.30
C LEU A 20 4.25 7.36 -13.82
N GLY A 21 5.47 7.49 -14.36
CA GLY A 21 5.73 7.38 -15.80
C GLY A 21 5.29 8.58 -16.65
N LYS A 22 4.65 9.59 -16.04
CA LYS A 22 4.21 10.84 -16.69
C LYS A 22 5.21 11.96 -16.42
N ARG A 23 5.45 12.81 -17.41
CA ARG A 23 6.22 14.04 -17.24
C ARG A 23 5.34 15.13 -16.65
N CYS A 24 5.77 15.71 -15.54
CA CYS A 24 5.08 16.79 -14.82
C CYS A 24 5.86 18.08 -14.99
N ARG A 25 5.17 19.16 -15.37
CA ARG A 25 5.75 20.48 -15.62
C ARG A 25 4.94 21.54 -14.90
N GLU A 26 5.31 21.81 -13.65
CA GLU A 26 4.54 22.69 -12.77
C GLU A 26 5.18 24.07 -12.70
N GLN A 27 4.41 25.09 -13.08
CA GLN A 27 4.88 26.47 -13.12
C GLN A 27 4.84 27.10 -11.73
N THR A 28 5.80 27.98 -11.48
CA THR A 28 5.82 28.81 -10.27
C THR A 28 5.68 30.28 -10.65
N ALA A 29 5.27 31.11 -9.70
CA ALA A 29 5.25 32.57 -9.85
C ALA A 29 6.61 33.22 -9.55
N LEU A 30 7.66 32.44 -9.33
CA LEU A 30 8.97 32.95 -8.91
C LEU A 30 9.86 33.27 -10.12
N PRO A 31 10.45 34.48 -10.19
CA PRO A 31 11.41 34.82 -11.23
C PRO A 31 12.72 34.06 -11.04
N ASP A 32 13.45 33.85 -12.15
CA ASP A 32 14.77 33.20 -12.15
C ASP A 32 15.82 34.07 -11.43
N THR A 33 15.94 33.85 -10.12
CA THR A 33 17.00 34.39 -9.28
C THR A 33 17.74 33.25 -8.60
N PRO A 34 19.04 33.39 -8.28
CA PRO A 34 19.81 32.34 -7.61
C PRO A 34 19.17 31.89 -6.29
N THR A 35 18.59 32.82 -5.53
CA THR A 35 17.90 32.54 -4.27
C THR A 35 16.64 31.71 -4.49
N ASN A 36 15.80 32.06 -5.47
CA ASN A 36 14.58 31.31 -5.77
C ASN A 36 14.91 29.93 -6.33
N ARG A 37 15.93 29.84 -7.19
CA ARG A 37 16.42 28.58 -7.75
C ARG A 37 16.84 27.60 -6.64
N LYS A 38 17.68 28.04 -5.69
CA LYS A 38 18.08 27.21 -4.54
C LYS A 38 16.90 26.76 -3.68
N LYS A 39 15.90 27.62 -3.47
CA LYS A 39 14.68 27.26 -2.74
C LYS A 39 13.90 26.15 -3.47
N LEU A 40 13.70 26.30 -4.77
CA LEU A 40 12.99 25.31 -5.58
C LEU A 40 13.77 24.00 -5.72
N GLU A 41 15.10 24.04 -5.81
CA GLU A 41 15.96 22.86 -5.81
C GLU A 41 15.77 22.05 -4.52
N LYS A 42 15.75 22.70 -3.36
CA LYS A 42 15.51 22.02 -2.07
C LYS A 42 14.13 21.36 -2.00
N ILE A 43 13.11 22.00 -2.57
CA ILE A 43 11.77 21.42 -2.69
C ILE A 43 11.78 20.23 -3.64
N LEU A 44 12.47 20.35 -4.78
CA LEU A 44 12.61 19.26 -5.75
C LEU A 44 13.32 18.05 -5.14
N GLU A 45 14.41 18.24 -4.39
CA GLU A 45 15.10 17.18 -3.65
C GLU A 45 14.15 16.45 -2.69
N ARG A 46 13.32 17.20 -1.96
CA ARG A 46 12.31 16.63 -1.07
C ARG A 46 11.27 15.82 -1.84
N ILE A 47 10.76 16.36 -2.94
CA ILE A 47 9.82 15.67 -3.83
C ILE A 47 10.43 14.35 -4.33
N GLU A 48 11.69 14.36 -4.77
CA GLU A 48 12.37 13.15 -5.24
C GLU A 48 12.56 12.10 -4.15
N ALA A 49 12.90 12.53 -2.93
CA ALA A 49 12.99 11.64 -1.78
C ALA A 49 11.63 11.01 -1.46
N GLU A 50 10.55 11.80 -1.41
CA GLU A 50 9.20 11.30 -1.16
C GLU A 50 8.69 10.38 -2.29
N ILE A 51 9.06 10.64 -3.55
CA ILE A 51 8.73 9.75 -4.68
C ILE A 51 9.45 8.41 -4.50
N THR A 52 10.71 8.44 -4.09
CA THR A 52 11.53 7.25 -3.85
C THR A 52 10.98 6.42 -2.68
N LEU A 53 10.53 7.09 -1.61
CA LEU A 53 9.89 6.46 -0.45
C LEU A 53 8.45 6.02 -0.72
N GLY A 54 7.86 6.43 -1.85
CA GLY A 54 6.47 6.13 -2.22
C GLY A 54 5.42 6.93 -1.43
N THR A 55 5.84 7.91 -0.63
CA THR A 55 4.96 8.75 0.19
C THR A 55 4.51 10.03 -0.51
N PHE A 56 5.12 10.38 -1.64
CA PHE A 56 4.82 11.62 -2.36
C PHE A 56 3.35 11.77 -2.73
N ASP A 57 2.75 12.88 -2.32
CA ASP A 57 1.42 13.32 -2.73
C ASP A 57 1.52 14.55 -3.63
N TYR A 58 1.21 14.37 -4.91
CA TYR A 58 1.27 15.44 -5.89
C TYR A 58 0.29 16.58 -5.60
N ASN A 59 -0.86 16.30 -4.98
CA ASN A 59 -1.90 17.29 -4.71
C ASN A 59 -1.49 18.27 -3.60
N GLU A 60 -0.66 17.83 -2.64
CA GLU A 60 -0.16 18.70 -1.57
C GLU A 60 0.78 19.79 -2.11
N TYR A 61 1.62 19.45 -3.09
CA TYR A 61 2.55 20.39 -3.69
C TYR A 61 1.91 21.25 -4.77
N PHE A 62 0.99 20.68 -5.55
CA PHE A 62 0.40 21.33 -6.72
C PHE A 62 -1.13 21.22 -6.77
N PRO A 63 -1.84 21.81 -5.78
CA PRO A 63 -3.30 21.67 -5.66
C PRO A 63 -4.08 22.32 -6.81
N GLN A 64 -3.48 23.29 -7.51
CA GLN A 64 -4.09 23.98 -8.64
C GLN A 64 -3.74 23.34 -10.00
N SER A 65 -2.97 22.26 -10.02
CA SER A 65 -2.59 21.61 -11.27
C SER A 65 -3.75 20.79 -11.82
N GLY A 66 -4.14 21.03 -13.07
CA GLY A 66 -5.15 20.22 -13.76
C GLY A 66 -4.77 18.74 -13.93
N ARG A 67 -3.51 18.37 -13.61
CA ARG A 67 -3.01 16.99 -13.65
C ARG A 67 -3.20 16.25 -12.32
N ALA A 68 -3.58 16.93 -11.25
CA ALA A 68 -3.73 16.33 -9.92
C ALA A 68 -4.73 15.16 -9.94
N ASP A 69 -5.88 15.35 -10.59
CA ASP A 69 -6.91 14.32 -10.73
C ASP A 69 -6.46 13.12 -11.56
N GLU A 70 -5.73 13.35 -12.67
CA GLU A 70 -5.20 12.27 -13.52
C GLU A 70 -4.19 11.42 -12.73
N LEU A 71 -3.23 12.07 -12.06
CA LEU A 71 -2.18 11.42 -11.31
C LEU A 71 -2.72 10.70 -10.06
N SER A 72 -3.73 11.26 -9.39
CA SER A 72 -4.42 10.61 -8.28
C SER A 72 -5.09 9.31 -8.71
N ARG A 73 -5.80 9.31 -9.86
CA ARG A 73 -6.40 8.09 -10.42
C ARG A 73 -5.34 7.06 -10.81
N LEU A 74 -4.23 7.48 -11.41
CA LEU A 74 -3.11 6.59 -11.75
C LEU A 74 -2.46 5.99 -10.50
N LYS A 75 -2.24 6.79 -9.45
CA LYS A 75 -1.72 6.33 -8.16
C LYS A 75 -2.65 5.28 -7.56
N ALA A 76 -3.96 5.55 -7.52
CA ALA A 76 -4.96 4.61 -7.04
C ALA A 76 -5.01 3.32 -7.88
N GLY A 77 -4.88 3.42 -9.21
CA GLY A 77 -4.82 2.27 -10.11
C GLY A 77 -3.57 1.40 -9.87
N ILE A 78 -2.41 2.03 -9.70
CA ILE A 78 -1.15 1.33 -9.39
C ILE A 78 -1.19 0.70 -8.00
N SER A 79 -1.77 1.37 -7.00
CA SER A 79 -1.96 0.79 -5.67
C SER A 79 -2.85 -0.46 -5.72
N ARG A 80 -3.95 -0.42 -6.48
CA ARG A 80 -4.83 -1.60 -6.70
C ARG A 80 -4.11 -2.76 -7.40
N LEU A 81 -3.11 -2.47 -8.23
CA LEU A 81 -2.32 -3.50 -8.93
C LEU A 81 -1.18 -4.07 -8.08
N LYS A 82 -0.71 -3.35 -7.04
CA LYS A 82 0.46 -3.74 -6.26
C LYS A 82 0.15 -4.50 -4.98
N VAL A 83 -1.06 -4.38 -4.42
CA VAL A 83 -1.41 -5.07 -3.19
C VAL A 83 -2.48 -6.11 -3.48
N PRO A 84 -2.15 -7.42 -3.46
CA PRO A 84 -3.17 -8.45 -3.62
C PRO A 84 -4.20 -8.33 -2.49
N GLN A 85 -5.44 -8.70 -2.80
CA GLN A 85 -6.44 -8.88 -1.75
C GLN A 85 -5.97 -10.01 -0.81
N PHE A 86 -6.37 -9.94 0.45
CA PHE A 86 -6.03 -10.98 1.42
C PHE A 86 -6.49 -12.36 0.95
N LYS A 87 -7.62 -12.45 0.24
CA LYS A 87 -8.09 -13.71 -0.34
C LYS A 87 -7.06 -14.34 -1.30
N ASP A 88 -6.54 -13.55 -2.23
CA ASP A 88 -5.60 -14.04 -3.24
C ASP A 88 -4.27 -14.44 -2.61
N PHE A 89 -3.80 -13.63 -1.65
CA PHE A 89 -2.60 -13.95 -0.85
C PHE A 89 -2.78 -15.21 0.00
N ALA A 90 -3.92 -15.35 0.68
CA ALA A 90 -4.22 -16.52 1.51
C ALA A 90 -4.31 -17.81 0.69
N GLN A 91 -4.83 -17.72 -0.55
CA GLN A 91 -4.87 -18.84 -1.47
C GLN A 91 -3.47 -19.27 -1.91
N LEU A 92 -2.63 -18.32 -2.32
CA LEU A 92 -1.24 -18.59 -2.71
C LEU A 92 -0.44 -19.23 -1.55
N TRP A 93 -0.52 -18.63 -0.36
CA TRP A 93 0.12 -19.17 0.84
C TRP A 93 -0.38 -20.58 1.18
N PHE A 94 -1.68 -20.82 1.05
CA PHE A 94 -2.26 -22.14 1.28
C PHE A 94 -1.71 -23.17 0.27
N ASP A 95 -1.60 -22.79 -1.00
CA ASP A 95 -1.12 -23.69 -2.06
C ASP A 95 0.36 -24.02 -1.94
N GLU A 96 1.18 -23.10 -1.42
CA GLU A 96 2.57 -23.38 -1.06
C GLU A 96 2.66 -24.30 0.16
N LYS A 97 1.92 -23.99 1.23
CA LYS A 97 2.03 -24.69 2.50
C LYS A 97 1.32 -26.03 2.57
N LYS A 98 0.29 -26.27 1.75
CA LYS A 98 -0.38 -27.58 1.69
C LYS A 98 0.58 -28.72 1.29
N MET A 99 1.68 -28.43 0.58
CA MET A 99 2.67 -29.44 0.22
C MET A 99 3.48 -29.95 1.43
N GLU A 100 3.56 -29.16 2.51
CA GLU A 100 4.25 -29.52 3.76
C GLU A 100 3.31 -30.29 4.73
N TRP A 101 2.00 -30.26 4.50
CA TRP A 101 0.99 -30.73 5.44
C TRP A 101 0.34 -32.05 5.02
N ARG A 102 -0.01 -32.89 6.02
CA ARG A 102 -0.88 -34.07 5.81
C ARG A 102 -2.31 -33.61 5.48
N ASP A 103 -3.03 -34.39 4.67
CA ASP A 103 -4.38 -34.05 4.17
C ASP A 103 -5.38 -33.61 5.25
N SER A 104 -5.38 -34.27 6.41
CA SER A 104 -6.28 -33.91 7.52
C SER A 104 -6.00 -32.50 8.09
N HIS A 105 -4.73 -32.11 8.14
CA HIS A 105 -4.31 -30.79 8.59
C HIS A 105 -4.65 -29.73 7.53
N THR A 106 -4.34 -30.02 6.27
CA THR A 106 -4.67 -29.18 5.11
C THR A 106 -6.16 -28.83 5.06
N ASN A 107 -7.03 -29.84 5.24
CA ASN A 107 -8.48 -29.63 5.28
C ASN A 107 -8.92 -28.77 6.48
N THR A 108 -8.31 -28.98 7.65
CA THR A 108 -8.61 -28.17 8.85
C THR A 108 -8.23 -26.70 8.66
N VAL A 109 -7.07 -26.44 8.04
CA VAL A 109 -6.60 -25.08 7.74
C VAL A 109 -7.51 -24.42 6.71
N ARG A 110 -7.89 -25.12 5.64
CA ARG A 110 -8.82 -24.60 4.62
C ARG A 110 -10.16 -24.18 5.20
N LEU A 111 -10.77 -25.06 5.99
CA LEU A 111 -12.04 -24.75 6.67
C LEU A 111 -11.93 -23.54 7.61
N THR A 112 -10.78 -23.37 8.25
CA THR A 112 -10.53 -22.22 9.13
C THR A 112 -10.42 -20.92 8.32
N LEU A 113 -9.71 -20.95 7.18
CA LEU A 113 -9.61 -19.81 6.25
C LEU A 113 -10.99 -19.40 5.74
N GLU A 114 -11.75 -20.34 5.18
CA GLU A 114 -13.06 -20.08 4.57
C GLU A 114 -14.11 -19.61 5.57
N LYS A 115 -14.12 -20.17 6.79
CA LYS A 115 -15.16 -19.88 7.78
C LYS A 115 -14.93 -18.58 8.54
N TYR A 116 -13.67 -18.19 8.76
CA TYR A 116 -13.36 -17.09 9.68
C TYR A 116 -12.55 -15.97 9.02
N LEU A 117 -11.50 -16.31 8.26
CA LEU A 117 -10.58 -15.28 7.75
C LEU A 117 -11.10 -14.65 6.46
N LEU A 118 -11.57 -15.42 5.50
CA LEU A 118 -12.07 -14.89 4.22
C LEU A 118 -13.33 -14.01 4.36
N PRO A 119 -14.31 -14.32 5.24
CA PRO A 119 -15.47 -13.45 5.42
C PRO A 119 -15.11 -12.08 6.04
N THR A 120 -14.07 -12.06 6.87
CA THR A 120 -13.67 -10.86 7.63
C THR A 120 -12.65 -10.03 6.84
N PHE A 121 -11.60 -10.67 6.35
CA PHE A 121 -10.44 -10.02 5.73
C PHE A 121 -10.39 -10.17 4.21
N GLY A 122 -11.17 -11.07 3.60
CA GLY A 122 -10.98 -11.46 2.21
C GLY A 122 -11.09 -10.33 1.18
N LYS A 123 -11.88 -9.28 1.46
CA LYS A 123 -12.01 -8.08 0.62
C LYS A 123 -11.01 -6.98 0.95
N GLN A 124 -10.28 -7.11 2.06
CA GLN A 124 -9.28 -6.14 2.49
C GLN A 124 -7.95 -6.42 1.79
N GLU A 125 -7.20 -5.36 1.53
CA GLU A 125 -5.82 -5.44 1.04
C GLU A 125 -4.91 -6.00 2.13
N VAL A 126 -3.91 -6.82 1.77
CA VAL A 126 -2.97 -7.40 2.75
C VAL A 126 -2.25 -6.31 3.55
N SER A 127 -1.92 -5.18 2.93
CA SER A 127 -1.27 -4.02 3.58
C SER A 127 -2.16 -3.32 4.60
N ALA A 128 -3.48 -3.39 4.45
CA ALA A 128 -4.44 -2.74 5.33
C ALA A 128 -4.68 -3.50 6.63
N ILE A 129 -4.23 -4.75 6.73
CA ILE A 129 -4.41 -5.58 7.92
C ILE A 129 -3.34 -5.24 8.94
N THR A 130 -3.70 -4.48 9.97
CA THR A 130 -2.78 -4.08 11.03
C THR A 130 -2.66 -5.15 12.12
N LYS A 131 -1.63 -5.05 12.96
CA LYS A 131 -1.50 -5.89 14.16
C LYS A 131 -2.69 -5.72 15.11
N ALA A 132 -3.27 -4.52 15.17
CA ALA A 132 -4.45 -4.24 15.98
C ALA A 132 -5.66 -5.01 15.47
N ASP A 133 -5.87 -5.07 14.14
CA ASP A 133 -6.96 -5.82 13.53
C ASP A 133 -6.85 -7.33 13.81
N ILE A 134 -5.63 -7.86 13.77
CA ILE A 134 -5.37 -9.27 14.12
C ILE A 134 -5.69 -9.53 15.60
N LEU A 135 -5.33 -8.62 16.51
CA LEU A 135 -5.64 -8.75 17.94
C LEU A 135 -7.14 -8.63 18.22
N ALA A 136 -7.82 -7.68 17.57
CA ALA A 136 -9.26 -7.52 17.65
C ALA A 136 -9.99 -8.77 17.13
N PHE A 137 -9.55 -9.31 16.00
CA PHE A 137 -10.09 -10.54 15.44
C PHE A 137 -9.88 -11.75 16.36
N ARG A 138 -8.70 -11.86 16.99
CA ARG A 138 -8.46 -12.90 18.01
C ARG A 138 -9.42 -12.79 19.20
N SER A 139 -9.69 -11.58 19.67
CA SER A 139 -10.67 -11.34 20.72
C SER A 139 -12.09 -11.70 20.27
N ALA A 140 -12.47 -11.33 19.05
CA ALA A 140 -13.75 -11.66 18.45
C ALA A 140 -13.95 -13.17 18.29
N LEU A 141 -12.94 -13.89 17.79
CA LEU A 141 -12.97 -15.36 17.70
C LEU A 141 -13.05 -16.07 19.05
N GLY A 142 -12.56 -15.45 20.13
CA GLY A 142 -12.74 -15.93 21.49
C GLY A 142 -14.19 -15.86 21.97
N LYS A 143 -15.00 -14.96 21.38
CA LYS A 143 -16.40 -14.69 21.72
C LYS A 143 -17.41 -15.40 20.80
N VAL A 144 -17.00 -15.85 19.61
CA VAL A 144 -17.87 -16.59 18.69
C VAL A 144 -17.99 -18.05 19.16
N PRO A 145 -19.20 -18.56 19.46
CA PRO A 145 -19.38 -19.96 19.83
C PRO A 145 -19.07 -20.86 18.63
N GLY A 146 -18.16 -21.82 18.79
CA GLY A 146 -17.93 -22.88 17.81
C GLY A 146 -19.16 -23.80 17.65
N GLN A 147 -19.12 -24.72 16.68
CA GLN A 147 -20.21 -25.68 16.37
C GLN A 147 -20.66 -26.58 17.56
N LYS A 148 -19.94 -26.57 18.68
CA LYS A 148 -20.30 -27.24 19.95
C LYS A 148 -20.13 -26.32 21.18
N GLY A 149 -20.24 -25.00 21.02
CA GLY A 149 -20.15 -24.05 22.13
C GLY A 149 -18.75 -23.79 22.68
N GLN A 150 -17.68 -24.22 21.99
CA GLN A 150 -16.30 -23.95 22.39
C GLN A 150 -15.65 -22.88 21.50
N SER A 151 -15.03 -21.89 22.13
CA SER A 151 -14.17 -20.88 21.51
C SER A 151 -12.99 -21.55 20.80
N LEU A 152 -12.54 -21.02 19.66
CA LEU A 152 -11.42 -21.59 18.92
C LEU A 152 -10.12 -21.52 19.74
N THR A 153 -9.45 -22.66 19.90
CA THR A 153 -8.24 -22.81 20.70
C THR A 153 -7.08 -21.97 20.16
N ALA A 154 -6.22 -21.46 21.06
CA ALA A 154 -5.06 -20.63 20.75
C ALA A 154 -4.12 -21.22 19.67
N THR A 155 -4.10 -22.55 19.50
CA THR A 155 -3.36 -23.27 18.46
C THR A 155 -3.84 -22.95 17.04
N ARG A 156 -5.17 -22.84 16.81
CA ARG A 156 -5.75 -22.49 15.51
C ARG A 156 -5.47 -21.03 15.13
N ILE A 157 -5.38 -20.16 16.14
CA ILE A 157 -4.98 -18.75 15.99
C ILE A 157 -3.49 -18.63 15.63
N ASN A 158 -2.63 -19.53 16.10
CA ASN A 158 -1.21 -19.54 15.74
C ASN A 158 -0.95 -19.99 14.29
N HIS A 159 -1.82 -20.81 13.69
CA HIS A 159 -1.74 -21.10 12.25
C HIS A 159 -1.96 -19.85 11.38
N ILE A 160 -2.75 -18.89 11.87
CA ILE A 160 -2.95 -17.59 11.21
C ILE A 160 -1.69 -16.73 11.30
N ARG A 161 -0.89 -16.90 12.37
CA ARG A 161 0.38 -16.17 12.56
C ARG A 161 1.46 -16.59 11.54
N LEU A 162 1.37 -17.80 10.98
CA LEU A 162 2.30 -18.31 9.96
C LEU A 162 2.22 -17.59 8.61
N LEU A 163 1.11 -16.90 8.30
CA LEU A 163 0.99 -16.02 7.11
C LEU A 163 1.95 -14.82 7.15
N ARG A 164 2.52 -14.48 8.31
CA ARG A 164 3.48 -13.37 8.45
C ARG A 164 4.93 -13.79 8.17
N CYS A 165 5.28 -15.08 8.27
CA CYS A 165 6.67 -15.54 8.14
C CYS A 165 7.15 -15.74 6.69
N SER A 166 6.28 -15.59 5.68
CA SER A 166 6.64 -15.78 4.27
C SER A 166 6.80 -14.47 3.47
N VAL A 167 6.75 -13.30 4.12
CA VAL A 167 6.81 -11.97 3.45
C VAL A 167 8.09 -11.19 3.80
N THR A 168 9.07 -11.80 4.47
CA THR A 168 10.36 -11.16 4.80
C THR A 168 11.48 -12.18 4.81
N PRO A 169 12.59 -11.99 4.07
CA PRO A 169 13.89 -11.89 4.69
C PRO A 169 14.02 -10.59 5.51
#